data_AF-A0A9X2WQE1-F1
#
_entry.id   AF-A0A9X2WQE1-F1
#
_cell.length_a   1.000
_cell.length_b   1.000
_cell.length_c   1.000
_cell.angle_alpha   90.00
_cell.angle_beta   90.00
_cell.angle_gamma   90.00
#
_symmetry.space_group_name_H-M   'P 1'
#
loop_
_entity.id
_entity.type
_entity.pdbx_description
1 polymer ?
#
loop_
_entity_poly.entity_id
_entity_poly.type
_entity_poly.pdbx_seq_one_letter_code
_entity_poly.pdbx_strand_id
1 'polypeptide(L)'
;MEIVEAKQTDLESFFDYLKSQLLDNASDDSPLFLPIAKQHCQVSEQLRAKFQDGFRFEFGQLGWRKLWLAKDINGLICGHIAYSIYLQKTLNTVPKLR
;
A
#
# COMPACT_ATOMS: atom_id res chain seq x y z
N MET A 1 -1.23 -16.75 -14.89
CA MET A 1 -0.94 -15.63 -13.99
C MET A 1 -0.02 -14.68 -14.74
N GLU A 2 -0.33 -13.39 -14.72
CA GLU A 2 0.50 -12.35 -15.30
C GLU A 2 0.80 -11.26 -14.27
N ILE A 3 1.94 -10.59 -14.39
CA ILE A 3 2.27 -9.43 -13.58
C ILE A 3 2.21 -8.21 -14.49
N VAL A 4 1.31 -7.28 -14.16
CA VAL A 4 1.07 -6.08 -14.96
C VAL A 4 1.27 -4.83 -14.11
N GLU A 5 1.76 -3.75 -14.72
CA GLU A 5 1.74 -2.45 -14.06
C GLU A 5 0.29 -2.00 -13.89
N ALA A 6 -0.06 -1.60 -12.67
CA ALA A 6 -1.41 -1.19 -12.33
C ALA A 6 -1.77 0.13 -13.03
N LYS A 7 -3.05 0.26 -13.37
CA LYS A 7 -3.66 1.51 -13.81
C LYS A 7 -4.50 2.08 -12.67
N GLN A 8 -4.84 3.36 -12.77
CA GLN A 8 -5.69 4.00 -11.76
C GLN A 8 -7.06 3.30 -11.63
N THR A 9 -7.56 2.72 -12.72
CA THR A 9 -8.79 1.91 -12.75
C THR A 9 -8.70 0.62 -11.95
N ASP A 10 -7.51 0.12 -11.63
CA ASP A 10 -7.32 -1.08 -10.81
C ASP A 10 -7.43 -0.79 -9.30
N LEU A 11 -7.44 0.47 -8.87
CA LEU A 11 -7.30 0.83 -7.46
C LEU A 11 -8.44 0.30 -6.58
N GLU A 12 -9.69 0.36 -7.03
CA GLU A 12 -10.81 -0.14 -6.23
C GLU A 12 -10.70 -1.65 -5.99
N SER A 13 -10.51 -2.44 -7.05
CA SER A 13 -10.30 -3.89 -6.94
C SER A 13 -9.04 -4.23 -6.14
N PHE A 14 -7.99 -3.41 -6.24
CA PHE A 14 -6.79 -3.55 -5.42
C PHE A 14 -7.07 -3.31 -3.94
N PHE A 15 -7.88 -2.32 -3.58
CA PHE A 15 -8.24 -2.06 -2.19
C PHE A 15 -9.08 -3.18 -1.60
N ASP A 16 -9.98 -3.78 -2.38
CA ASP A 16 -10.74 -4.96 -1.95
C ASP A 16 -9.81 -6.14 -1.68
N TYR A 17 -8.89 -6.43 -2.61
CA TYR A 17 -7.86 -7.46 -2.43
C TYR A 17 -6.99 -7.17 -1.19
N LEU A 18 -6.48 -5.94 -1.04
CA LEU A 18 -5.60 -5.56 0.06
C LEU A 18 -6.32 -5.65 1.40
N LYS A 19 -7.61 -5.33 1.46
CA LYS A 19 -8.43 -5.48 2.66
C LYS A 19 -8.46 -6.93 3.11
N SER A 20 -8.69 -7.88 2.20
CA SER A 20 -8.65 -9.31 2.54
C SER A 20 -7.27 -9.73 3.07
N GLN A 21 -6.18 -9.29 2.42
CA GLN A 21 -4.82 -9.60 2.89
C GLN A 21 -4.52 -9.04 4.30
N LEU A 22 -5.02 -7.85 4.61
CA LEU A 22 -4.85 -7.24 5.93
C LEU A 22 -5.69 -7.97 7.00
N LEU A 23 -6.93 -8.38 6.67
CA LEU A 23 -7.77 -9.16 7.57
C LEU A 23 -7.17 -10.53 7.87
N ASP A 24 -6.63 -11.20 6.85
CA ASP A 24 -5.93 -12.47 7.02
C ASP A 24 -4.71 -12.31 7.93
N ASN A 25 -3.94 -11.24 7.74
CA ASN A 25 -2.83 -10.89 8.63
C ASN A 25 -3.29 -10.67 10.08
N ALA A 26 -4.51 -10.16 10.30
CA ALA A 26 -5.06 -9.91 11.62
C ALA A 26 -5.72 -11.13 12.28
N SER A 27 -5.69 -12.30 11.65
CA SER A 27 -6.29 -13.52 12.20
C SER A 27 -5.73 -13.87 13.58
N ASP A 28 -6.59 -14.35 14.48
CA ASP A 28 -6.22 -14.81 15.83
C ASP A 28 -5.48 -16.14 15.83
N ASP A 29 -5.67 -16.94 14.79
CA ASP A 29 -5.16 -18.31 14.70
C ASP A 29 -3.78 -18.41 14.03
N SER A 30 -3.20 -17.29 13.60
CA SER A 30 -1.91 -17.23 12.94
C SER A 30 -1.02 -16.12 13.46
N PRO A 31 0.31 -16.32 13.54
CA PRO A 31 1.24 -15.23 13.81
C PRO A 31 1.13 -14.15 12.72
N LEU A 32 1.39 -12.90 13.10
CA LEU A 32 1.43 -11.78 12.17
C LEU A 32 2.50 -12.02 11.09
N PHE A 33 2.09 -11.94 9.82
CA PHE A 33 3.01 -11.97 8.68
C PHE A 33 3.64 -10.59 8.44
N LEU A 34 2.82 -9.54 8.56
CA LEU A 34 3.24 -8.14 8.55
C LEU A 34 3.36 -7.63 9.98
N PRO A 35 4.40 -6.85 10.32
CA PRO A 35 4.61 -6.27 11.65
C PRO A 35 3.67 -5.08 11.89
N ILE A 36 2.37 -5.30 11.75
CA ILE A 36 1.30 -4.32 11.87
C ILE A 36 0.34 -4.82 12.95
N ALA A 37 0.00 -3.97 13.91
CA ALA A 37 -1.00 -4.32 14.92
C ALA A 37 -2.37 -4.58 14.26
N LYS A 38 -3.15 -5.52 14.80
CA LYS A 38 -4.45 -5.93 14.25
C LYS A 38 -5.41 -4.76 14.01
N GLN A 39 -5.48 -3.83 14.96
CA GLN A 39 -6.30 -2.60 14.85
C GLN A 39 -5.90 -1.67 13.68
N HIS A 40 -4.70 -1.84 13.12
CA HIS A 40 -4.20 -1.09 11.96
C HIS A 40 -4.26 -1.91 10.66
N CYS A 41 -4.74 -3.15 10.69
CA CYS A 41 -4.92 -4.00 9.52
C CYS A 41 -6.23 -3.63 8.78
N GLN A 42 -6.30 -2.39 8.32
CA GLN A 42 -7.42 -1.86 7.56
C GLN A 42 -6.94 -0.96 6.42
N VAL A 43 -7.71 -0.93 5.34
CA VAL A 43 -7.50 0.02 4.24
C VAL A 43 -8.08 1.37 4.66
N SER A 44 -7.26 2.19 5.32
CA SER A 44 -7.67 3.53 5.76
C SER A 44 -7.76 4.52 4.59
N GLU A 45 -8.53 5.59 4.75
CA GLU A 45 -8.58 6.70 3.78
C GLU A 45 -7.20 7.29 3.49
N GLN A 46 -6.34 7.37 4.51
CA GLN A 46 -4.97 7.82 4.33
C GLN A 46 -4.16 6.87 3.44
N LEU A 47 -4.36 5.56 3.55
CA LEU A 47 -3.72 4.57 2.69
C LEU A 47 -4.25 4.69 1.25
N ARG A 48 -5.57 4.83 1.08
CA ARG A 48 -6.20 5.03 -0.23
C ARG A 48 -5.62 6.26 -0.93
N ALA A 49 -5.56 7.39 -0.22
CA ALA A 49 -4.99 8.64 -0.74
C ALA A 49 -3.52 8.48 -1.18
N LYS A 50 -2.68 7.78 -0.39
CA LYS A 50 -1.28 7.53 -0.77
C LYS A 50 -1.13 6.76 -2.08
N PHE A 51 -2.03 5.81 -2.34
CA PHE A 51 -2.02 5.10 -3.62
C PHE A 51 -2.56 6.00 -4.73
N GLN A 52 -3.69 6.68 -4.53
CA GLN A 52 -4.29 7.58 -5.54
C GLN A 52 -3.33 8.70 -5.96
N ASP A 53 -2.71 9.39 -5.00
CA ASP A 53 -1.77 10.47 -5.28
C ASP A 53 -0.48 9.98 -5.93
N GLY A 54 -0.04 8.75 -5.60
CA GLY A 54 1.17 8.18 -6.15
C GLY A 54 1.17 7.99 -7.67
N PHE A 55 -0.02 7.89 -8.29
CA PHE A 55 -0.19 7.85 -9.75
C PHE A 55 -0.06 9.22 -10.43
N ARG A 56 -0.07 10.31 -9.66
CA ARG A 56 0.05 11.69 -10.18
C ARG A 56 1.50 12.11 -10.42
N PHE A 57 2.45 11.40 -9.84
CA PHE A 57 3.87 11.75 -9.85
C PHE A 57 4.66 10.80 -10.74
N GLU A 58 5.63 11.36 -11.46
CA GLU A 58 6.56 10.59 -12.28
C GLU A 58 7.59 9.86 -11.41
N PHE A 59 8.20 8.81 -11.96
CA PHE A 59 9.25 8.07 -11.28
C PHE A 59 10.40 9.00 -10.86
N GLY A 60 10.77 8.93 -9.57
CA GLY A 60 11.82 9.78 -8.98
C GLY A 60 11.29 11.07 -8.33
N GLN A 61 10.05 11.51 -8.59
CA GLN A 61 9.47 12.69 -7.95
C GLN A 61 8.97 12.42 -6.53
N LEU A 62 9.08 13.40 -5.64
CA LEU A 62 8.57 13.25 -4.28
C LEU A 62 7.08 12.83 -4.29
N GLY A 63 6.77 11.67 -3.70
CA GLY A 63 5.41 11.12 -3.68
C GLY A 63 5.12 10.06 -4.74
N TRP A 64 6.06 9.76 -5.65
CA TRP A 64 5.90 8.71 -6.66
C TRP A 64 5.65 7.34 -6.05
N ARG A 65 4.77 6.56 -6.71
CA ARG A 65 4.50 5.17 -6.36
C ARG A 65 4.29 4.35 -7.62
N LYS A 66 4.98 3.21 -7.68
CA LYS A 66 4.70 2.15 -8.65
C LYS A 66 3.97 1.00 -7.97
N LEU A 67 3.00 0.46 -8.68
CA LEU A 67 2.20 -0.68 -8.26
C LEU A 67 2.17 -1.67 -9.40
N TRP A 68 2.55 -2.92 -9.12
CA TRP A 68 2.33 -4.05 -10.02
C TRP A 68 1.38 -5.02 -9.36
N LEU A 69 0.51 -5.62 -10.18
CA LEU A 69 -0.50 -6.56 -9.74
C LEU A 69 -0.25 -7.90 -10.43
N ALA A 70 -0.22 -8.97 -9.63
CA ALA A 70 -0.33 -10.31 -10.16
C ALA A 70 -1.82 -10.63 -10.34
N LYS A 71 -2.22 -10.97 -11.57
CA LYS A 71 -3.59 -11.31 -11.92
C LYS A 71 -3.69 -12.76 -12.39
N ASP A 72 -4.76 -13.44 -11.98
CA ASP A 72 -5.08 -14.79 -12.44
C ASP A 72 -5.67 -14.79 -13.87
N ILE A 73 -6.11 -15.97 -14.34
CA ILE A 73 -6.70 -16.10 -15.69
C ILE A 73 -8.05 -15.35 -15.85
N ASN A 74 -8.70 -15.01 -14.75
CA ASN A 74 -9.98 -14.29 -14.72
C ASN A 74 -9.77 -12.78 -14.50
N GLY A 75 -8.52 -12.33 -14.38
CA GLY A 75 -8.17 -10.95 -14.07
C GLY A 75 -8.27 -10.58 -12.58
N LEU A 76 -8.51 -11.55 -11.69
CA LEU A 76 -8.56 -11.32 -10.25
C LEU A 76 -7.15 -11.09 -9.70
N ILE A 77 -7.03 -10.12 -8.79
CA ILE A 77 -5.75 -9.79 -8.16
C ILE A 77 -5.43 -10.89 -7.13
N CYS A 78 -4.30 -11.56 -7.31
CA CYS A 78 -3.79 -12.60 -6.41
C CYS A 78 -2.46 -12.22 -5.74
N GLY A 79 -1.91 -11.05 -6.07
CA GLY A 79 -0.64 -10.58 -5.55
C GLY A 79 -0.40 -9.11 -5.89
N HIS A 80 0.45 -8.44 -5.12
CA HIS A 80 0.85 -7.06 -5.42
C HIS A 80 2.31 -6.78 -5.05
N ILE A 81 2.91 -5.84 -5.77
CA ILE A 81 4.21 -5.25 -5.45
C ILE A 81 4.00 -3.73 -5.45
N ALA A 82 4.17 -3.09 -4.30
CA ALA A 82 4.13 -1.63 -4.19
C ALA A 82 5.53 -1.10 -3.88
N TYR A 83 6.02 -0.19 -4.71
CA TYR A 83 7.31 0.45 -4.52
C TYR A 83 7.16 1.97 -4.52
N SER A 84 7.74 2.61 -3.52
CA SER A 84 7.72 4.07 -3.35
C SER A 84 8.90 4.47 -2.48
N ILE A 85 9.34 5.72 -2.59
CA ILE A 85 10.29 6.29 -1.64
C ILE A 85 9.65 6.38 -0.25
N TYR A 86 10.34 5.83 0.76
CA TYR A 86 10.00 6.05 2.15
C TYR A 86 10.73 7.30 2.66
N LEU A 87 10.01 8.40 2.80
CA LEU A 87 10.54 9.55 3.53
C LEU A 87 10.30 9.31 5.02
N GLN A 88 11.37 8.98 5.76
CA GLN A 88 11.33 9.19 7.20
C GLN A 88 11.09 10.69 7.42
N LYS A 89 9.96 11.05 8.02
CA LYS A 89 9.79 12.40 8.56
C LYS A 89 10.92 12.60 9.57
N THR A 90 11.94 13.35 9.22
CA THR A 90 12.92 13.84 10.19
C THR A 90 12.15 14.66 11.22
N LEU A 91 12.11 14.18 12.46
CA LEU A 91 11.60 14.91 13.62
C LEU A 91 12.51 16.12 13.88
N ASN A 92 12.37 17.17 13.10
CA ASN A 92 12.97 18.47 13.39
C ASN A 92 11.95 19.37 14.09
N THR A 93 11.66 19.07 15.35
CA THR A 93 11.11 20.06 16.30
C THR A 93 11.61 19.74 17.71
N VAL A 94 12.86 20.13 18.00
CA VAL A 94 13.23 20.53 19.36
C VAL A 94 13.57 22.02 19.26
N PRO A 95 12.79 22.94 19.84
CA PRO A 95 13.22 24.32 19.95
C PRO A 95 14.44 24.34 20.87
N LYS A 96 15.57 24.87 20.40
CA LYS A 96 16.67 25.25 21.28
C LYS A 96 16.14 26.33 22.22
N LEU A 97 15.92 25.97 23.48
CA LEU A 97 15.76 26.94 24.56
C LEU A 97 17.09 27.71 24.65
N ARG A 98 17.01 29.02 24.48
CA ARG A 98 18.07 29.97 24.86
C ARG A 98 17.92 30.31 26.33
#